data_AF-A0A6N7ZHD5-F1
#
_entry.id   AF-A0A6N7ZHD5-F1
#
_cell.length_a   1.000
_cell.length_b   1.000
_cell.length_c   1.000
_cell.angle_alpha   90.00
_cell.angle_beta   90.00
_cell.angle_gamma   90.00
#
_symmetry.space_group_name_H-M   'P 1'
#
loop_
_entity.id
_entity.type
_entity.pdbx_description
1 polymer ?
#
loop_
_entity_poly.entity_id
_entity_poly.type
_entity_poly.pdbx_seq_one_letter_code
_entity_poly.pdbx_strand_id
1 'polypeptide(L)'
;MREPWVDVALARLPETRSCPACAAPLRSSRCDRCLLDLTGPLAFEVAAASNDAADALARRQVALDALRASQPAAAAWAARAA
;
A
#
# COMPACT_ATOMS: atom_id res chain seq x y z
N MET A 1 -2.53 -2.38 16.78
CA MET A 1 -3.43 -1.58 15.93
C MET A 1 -2.66 -1.00 14.76
N ARG A 2 -3.15 -1.21 13.54
CA ARG A 2 -2.63 -0.59 12.31
C ARG A 2 -3.61 0.50 11.88
N GLU A 3 -3.09 1.60 11.36
CA GLU A 3 -3.94 2.70 10.88
C GLU A 3 -4.69 2.25 9.60
N PRO A 4 -6.01 2.51 9.47
CA PRO A 4 -6.82 1.97 8.36
C PRO A 4 -6.30 2.31 6.96
N TRP A 5 -5.69 3.48 6.79
CA TRP A 5 -5.12 3.88 5.50
C TRP A 5 -3.90 3.03 5.09
N VAL A 6 -3.16 2.48 6.06
CA VAL A 6 -2.01 1.59 5.78
C VAL A 6 -2.51 0.29 5.16
N ASP A 7 -3.61 -0.27 5.68
CA ASP A 7 -4.21 -1.48 5.11
C ASP A 7 -4.72 -1.23 3.69
N VAL A 8 -5.38 -0.10 3.46
CA VAL A 8 -5.81 0.31 2.12
C VAL A 8 -4.61 0.46 1.19
N ALA A 9 -3.54 1.12 1.62
CA ALA A 9 -2.33 1.31 0.82
C ALA A 9 -1.65 -0.02 0.49
N LEU A 10 -1.47 -0.91 1.48
CA LEU A 10 -0.86 -2.23 1.28
C LEU A 10 -1.69 -3.12 0.34
N ALA A 11 -3.02 -2.98 0.33
CA ALA A 11 -3.88 -3.71 -0.60
C ALA A 11 -3.88 -3.11 -2.01
N ARG A 12 -3.70 -1.80 -2.15
CA ARG A 12 -3.89 -1.08 -3.42
C ARG A 12 -2.61 -0.87 -4.21
N LEU A 13 -1.49 -0.59 -3.55
CA LEU A 13 -0.23 -0.25 -4.20
C LEU A 13 0.33 -1.41 -5.07
N PRO A 14 0.39 -2.67 -4.61
CA PRO A 14 0.91 -3.77 -5.44
C PRO A 14 -0.14 -4.35 -6.41
N GLU A 15 -1.40 -3.91 -6.35
CA GLU A 15 -2.47 -4.44 -7.20
C GLU A 15 -2.35 -3.91 -8.63
N THR A 16 -2.28 -4.83 -9.60
CA THR A 16 -2.03 -4.52 -11.02
C THR A 16 -3.28 -4.61 -11.89
N ARG A 17 -4.41 -5.09 -11.36
CA ARG A 17 -5.69 -5.20 -12.10
C ARG A 17 -6.52 -3.92 -12.06
N SER A 18 -6.05 -2.88 -11.36
CA SER A 18 -6.70 -1.57 -11.30
C SER A 18 -5.76 -0.49 -11.81
N CYS A 19 -6.31 0.53 -12.45
CA CYS A 19 -5.53 1.67 -12.92
C CYS A 19 -4.88 2.38 -11.72
N PRO A 20 -3.55 2.58 -11.71
CA PRO A 20 -2.88 3.20 -10.57
C PRO A 20 -3.27 4.67 -10.38
N ALA A 21 -3.82 5.34 -11.40
CA ALA A 21 -4.23 6.74 -11.33
C ALA A 21 -5.70 6.96 -10.92
N CYS A 22 -6.62 6.09 -11.32
CA CYS A 22 -8.06 6.30 -11.10
C CYS A 22 -8.81 5.10 -10.49
N ALA A 23 -8.08 4.03 -10.15
CA ALA A 23 -8.60 2.79 -9.56
C ALA A 23 -9.67 2.03 -10.38
N ALA A 24 -9.92 2.41 -11.64
CA ALA A 24 -10.80 1.66 -12.52
C ALA A 24 -10.20 0.28 -12.87
N PRO A 25 -11.00 -0.79 -13.01
CA PRO A 25 -10.49 -2.08 -13.46
C PRO A 25 -9.79 -1.96 -14.82
N LEU A 26 -8.62 -2.58 -14.96
CA LEU A 26 -7.88 -2.64 -16.22
C LEU A 26 -8.27 -3.90 -16.98
N ARG A 27 -8.53 -3.75 -18.28
CA ARG A 27 -8.74 -4.85 -19.24
C ARG A 27 -7.70 -4.85 -20.36
N SER A 28 -6.89 -3.80 -20.45
CA SER A 28 -5.79 -3.63 -21.39
C SER A 28 -4.70 -2.76 -20.75
N SER A 29 -3.59 -2.54 -21.47
CA SER A 29 -2.52 -1.63 -21.06
C SER A 29 -2.90 -0.14 -21.16
N ARG A 30 -4.05 0.21 -21.73
CA ARG A 30 -4.62 1.56 -21.67
C ARG A 30 -5.89 1.56 -20.83
N CYS A 31 -6.01 2.50 -19.90
CA CYS A 31 -7.20 2.58 -19.06
C CYS A 31 -8.40 3.11 -19.86
N ASP A 32 -9.52 2.38 -19.90
CA ASP A 32 -10.74 2.81 -20.59
C ASP A 32 -11.43 4.02 -19.94
N ARG A 33 -11.10 4.32 -18.67
CA ARG A 33 -11.70 5.43 -17.90
C ARG A 33 -10.92 6.72 -17.99
N CYS A 34 -9.64 6.71 -17.62
CA CYS A 34 -8.81 7.91 -17.60
C CYS A 34 -7.84 8.01 -18.79
N LEU A 35 -7.90 7.05 -19.72
CA LEU A 35 -7.09 6.99 -20.95
C LEU A 35 -5.59 6.89 -20.75
N LEU A 36 -5.12 6.73 -19.50
CA LEU A 36 -3.71 6.58 -19.17
C LEU A 36 -3.14 5.34 -19.86
N ASP A 37 -2.04 5.55 -20.60
CA ASP A 37 -1.28 4.50 -21.26
C ASP A 37 -0.20 3.95 -20.33
N LEU A 38 -0.22 2.65 -20.09
CA LEU A 38 0.66 1.92 -19.18
C LEU A 38 1.69 1.07 -19.93
N THR A 39 1.95 1.34 -21.21
CA THR A 39 2.94 0.59 -22.01
C THR A 39 4.36 1.17 -21.93
N GLY A 40 4.50 2.43 -21.53
CA GLY A 40 5.78 3.14 -21.52
C GLY A 40 6.63 2.91 -20.26
N PRO A 41 7.92 3.35 -20.29
CA PRO A 41 8.86 3.19 -19.17
C PRO A 41 8.33 3.77 -17.85
N LEU A 42 7.63 4.91 -17.90
CA LEU A 42 7.04 5.53 -16.71
C LEU A 42 5.99 4.64 -16.02
N ALA A 43 5.32 3.76 -16.75
CA ALA A 43 4.37 2.81 -16.15
C ALA A 43 5.10 1.77 -15.28
N PHE A 44 6.28 1.33 -15.71
CA PHE A 44 7.15 0.46 -14.91
C PHE A 44 7.69 1.20 -13.69
N GLU A 45 8.06 2.48 -13.82
CA GLU A 45 8.48 3.30 -12.67
C GLU A 45 7.35 3.44 -11.64
N VAL A 46 6.11 3.66 -12.07
CA VAL A 46 4.95 3.69 -11.16
C VAL A 46 4.75 2.34 -10.47
N ALA A 47 4.87 1.23 -11.19
CA ALA A 47 4.75 -0.10 -10.61
C ALA A 47 5.86 -0.38 -9.59
N ALA A 48 7.11 -0.03 -9.90
CA ALA A 48 8.25 -0.15 -9.00
C ALA A 48 8.06 0.69 -7.73
N ALA A 49 7.74 1.98 -7.89
CA ALA A 49 7.51 2.88 -6.77
C ALA A 49 6.33 2.42 -5.88
N SER A 50 5.30 1.83 -6.47
CA SER A 50 4.16 1.30 -5.71
C SER A 50 4.57 0.08 -4.87
N ASN A 51 5.36 -0.85 -5.42
CA ASN A 51 5.89 -1.98 -4.67
C ASN A 51 6.84 -1.51 -3.55
N ASP A 52 7.76 -0.58 -3.85
CA ASP A 52 8.69 -0.03 -2.86
C ASP A 52 7.96 0.65 -1.70
N ALA A 53 6.89 1.38 -2.01
CA ALA A 53 6.05 2.02 -1.01
C ALA A 53 5.31 1.00 -0.14
N ALA A 54 4.75 -0.06 -0.74
CA ALA A 54 4.11 -1.15 0.00
C ALA A 54 5.10 -1.84 0.95
N ASP A 55 6.31 -2.15 0.46
CA ASP A 55 7.36 -2.76 1.26
C ASP A 55 7.81 -1.85 2.40
N ALA A 56 7.96 -0.54 2.16
CA ALA A 56 8.31 0.43 3.19
C ALA A 56 7.22 0.51 4.28
N LEU A 57 5.94 0.50 3.88
CA LEU A 57 4.81 0.50 4.82
C LEU A 57 4.76 -0.79 5.65
N ALA A 58 5.01 -1.94 5.03
CA ALA A 58 5.08 -3.22 5.72
C ALA A 58 6.22 -3.25 6.75
N ARG A 59 7.43 -2.82 6.37
CA ARG A 59 8.58 -2.71 7.29
C ARG A 59 8.31 -1.75 8.44
N ARG A 60 7.70 -0.59 8.16
CA ARG A 60 7.30 0.37 9.21
C ARG A 60 6.35 -0.28 10.20
N GLN A 61 5.37 -1.05 9.73
CA GLN A 61 4.42 -1.71 10.62
C GLN A 61 5.10 -2.74 11.51
N VAL A 62 6.00 -3.57 10.96
CA VAL A 62 6.79 -4.53 11.74
C VAL A 62 7.60 -3.82 12.83
N ALA A 63 8.25 -2.70 12.51
CA ALA A 63 9.03 -1.92 13.48
C ALA A 63 8.15 -1.34 14.59
N LEU A 64 6.95 -0.83 14.25
CA LEU A 64 6.00 -0.33 15.25
C LEU A 64 5.49 -1.43 16.18
N ASP A 65 5.23 -2.63 15.63
CA ASP A 65 4.78 -3.76 16.44
C ASP A 65 5.89 -4.26 17.36
N ALA A 66 7.14 -4.28 16.90
CA ALA A 66 8.30 -4.57 17.74
C ALA A 66 8.48 -3.52 18.86
N LEU A 67 8.32 -2.23 18.56
CA LEU A 67 8.38 -1.14 19.54
C LEU A 67 7.28 -1.27 20.61
N ARG A 68 6.07 -1.69 20.22
CA ARG A 68 4.98 -1.92 21.17
C ARG A 68 5.28 -3.13 22.06
N ALA A 69 5.78 -4.21 21.48
CA ALA A 69 6.12 -5.42 22.21
C ALA A 69 7.22 -5.19 23.25
N SER A 70 8.17 -4.28 22.98
CA SER A 70 9.23 -3.94 23.94
C SER A 70 8.80 -2.95 25.03
N GLN A 71 7.60 -2.38 24.95
CA GLN A 71 7.11 -1.33 25.85
C GLN A 71 5.77 -1.73 26.50
N PRO A 72 5.77 -2.19 27.76
CA PRO A 72 4.56 -2.71 28.42
C PRO A 72 3.36 -1.76 28.39
N ALA A 73 3.59 -0.45 28.59
CA ALA A 73 2.52 0.56 28.54
C ALA A 73 1.92 0.70 27.13
N ALA A 74 2.75 0.64 26.08
CA ALA A 74 2.30 0.73 24.69
C ALA A 74 1.53 -0.53 24.27
N ALA A 75 2.00 -1.72 24.69
CA ALA A 75 1.29 -2.98 24.48
C ALA A 75 -0.10 -2.97 25.16
N ALA A 76 -0.16 -2.55 26.42
CA ALA A 76 -1.42 -2.45 27.18
C ALA A 76 -2.38 -1.43 26.58
N TRP A 77 -1.89 -0.31 26.05
CA TRP A 77 -2.72 0.63 25.30
C TRP A 77 -3.27 0.00 24.01
N ALA A 78 -2.42 -0.64 23.21
CA ALA A 78 -2.80 -1.22 21.94
C ALA A 78 -3.84 -2.35 22.08
N ALA A 79 -3.76 -3.16 23.15
CA ALA A 79 -4.72 -4.22 23.44
C ALA A 79 -6.11 -3.69 23.82
N ARG A 80 -6.20 -2.49 24.42
CA ARG A 80 -7.49 -1.85 24.76
C ARG A 80 -8.15 -1.14 23.60
N ALA A 81 -7.37 -0.80 22.57
CA ALA A 81 -7.81 -0.02 21.43
C ALA A 81 -8.05 -0.87 20.16
N ALA A 82 -7.76 -2.17 20.23
CA ALA A 82 -8.07 -3.16 19.19
C ALA A 82 -9.49 -3.71 19.39
#